data_AF-A0A3P0PH21-F1
#
_entry.id   AF-A0A3P0PH21-F1
#
_cell.length_a   1.000
_cell.length_b   1.000
_cell.length_c   1.000
_cell.angle_alpha   90.00
_cell.angle_beta   90.00
_cell.angle_gamma   90.00
#
_symmetry.space_group_name_H-M   'P 1'
#
loop_
_entity.id
_entity.type
_entity.pdbx_description
1 polymer ?
#
loop_
_entity_poly.entity_id
_entity_poly.type
_entity_poly.pdbx_seq_one_letter_code
_entity_poly.pdbx_strand_id
1 'polypeptide(L)'
;MMSWGLVIFASILILLIPPLRTVIGMILAQILTPSAILILKQTAIWILYLVKRVFTSHRVVLRNLTSPRKVIYRTLESDDEA
;
A
#
# COMPACT_ATOMS: atom_id res chain seq x y z
N MET A 1 -5.98 -30.06 12.39
CA MET A 1 -6.00 -29.98 10.90
C MET A 1 -7.23 -30.66 10.29
N MET A 2 -7.69 -31.81 10.80
CA MET A 2 -8.90 -32.50 10.29
C MET A 2 -10.21 -31.67 10.36
N SER A 3 -10.38 -30.78 11.35
CA SER A 3 -11.59 -29.95 11.49
C SER A 3 -11.75 -28.92 10.38
N TRP A 4 -10.67 -28.24 9.98
CA TRP A 4 -10.69 -27.22 8.92
C TRP A 4 -10.93 -27.83 7.53
N GLY A 5 -10.40 -29.03 7.27
CA GLY A 5 -10.66 -29.75 6.03
C GLY A 5 -12.14 -30.10 5.85
N LEU A 6 -12.81 -30.47 6.94
CA LEU A 6 -14.24 -30.78 6.95
C LEU A 6 -15.10 -29.54 6.66
N VAL A 7 -14.72 -28.39 7.23
CA VAL A 7 -15.40 -27.10 6.96
C VAL A 7 -15.24 -26.68 5.50
N ILE A 8 -14.03 -26.80 4.94
CA ILE A 8 -13.77 -26.47 3.53
C ILE A 8 -14.59 -27.40 2.62
N PHE A 9 -14.58 -28.71 2.89
CA PHE A 9 -15.33 -29.69 2.11
C PHE A 9 -16.85 -29.43 2.16
N ALA A 10 -17.40 -29.17 3.34
CA ALA A 10 -18.80 -28.81 3.51
C ALA A 10 -19.17 -27.52 2.77
N SER A 11 -18.28 -26.52 2.78
CA SER A 11 -18.47 -25.25 2.07
C SER A 11 -18.51 -25.45 0.55
N ILE A 12 -17.66 -26.34 0.01
CA ILE A 12 -17.64 -26.71 -1.41
C ILE A 12 -18.93 -27.43 -1.81
N LEU A 13 -19.46 -28.32 -0.96
CA LEU A 13 -20.73 -29.00 -1.21
C LEU A 13 -21.92 -28.02 -1.24
N ILE A 14 -21.93 -27.01 -0.36
CA ILE A 14 -22.95 -25.95 -0.36
C ILE A 14 -22.93 -25.14 -1.66
N LEU A 15 -21.74 -24.90 -2.24
CA LEU A 15 -21.56 -24.22 -3.52
C LEU A 15 -22.06 -25.03 -4.74
N LEU A 16 -22.30 -26.34 -4.59
CA LEU A 16 -22.87 -27.18 -5.65
C LEU A 16 -24.39 -26.93 -5.80
N ILE A 17 -25.05 -26.41 -4.78
CA ILE A 17 -26.49 -26.12 -4.78
C ILE A 17 -26.73 -24.80 -5.55
N PRO A 18 -27.42 -24.82 -6.72
CA PRO A 18 -27.55 -23.66 -7.60
C PRO A 18 -28.08 -22.37 -6.95
N PRO A 19 -29.13 -22.38 -6.10
CA PRO A 19 -29.63 -21.15 -5.47
C PRO A 19 -28.61 -20.56 -4.49
N LEU A 20 -27.95 -21.40 -3.67
CA LEU A 20 -26.93 -20.96 -2.72
C LEU A 20 -25.72 -20.36 -3.42
N ARG A 21 -25.24 -21.01 -4.50
CA ARG A 21 -24.15 -20.48 -5.34
C ARG A 21 -24.48 -19.11 -5.91
N THR A 22 -25.72 -18.89 -6.34
CA THR A 22 -26.15 -17.63 -6.96
C THR A 22 -26.18 -16.50 -5.94
N VAL A 23 -26.71 -16.75 -4.73
CA VAL A 23 -26.72 -15.78 -3.63
C VAL A 23 -25.30 -15.41 -3.20
N ILE A 24 -24.43 -16.40 -3.01
CA ILE A 24 -23.03 -16.18 -2.65
C ILE A 24 -22.31 -15.40 -3.75
N GLY A 25 -22.51 -15.78 -5.02
CA GLY A 25 -21.93 -15.09 -6.16
C GLY A 25 -22.38 -13.63 -6.26
N MET A 26 -23.65 -13.35 -5.98
CA MET A 26 -24.19 -11.99 -5.96
C MET A 26 -23.57 -11.14 -4.87
N ILE A 27 -23.44 -11.67 -3.65
CA ILE A 27 -22.79 -10.98 -2.52
C ILE A 27 -21.33 -10.69 -2.86
N LEU A 28 -20.59 -11.68 -3.36
CA LEU A 28 -19.19 -11.50 -3.73
C LEU A 28 -19.04 -10.48 -4.86
N ALA A 29 -19.85 -10.57 -5.91
CA ALA A 29 -19.76 -9.70 -7.08
C ALA A 29 -20.20 -8.25 -6.78
N GLN A 30 -21.27 -8.06 -6.02
CA GLN A 30 -21.85 -6.74 -5.79
C GLN A 30 -21.22 -6.00 -4.60
N ILE A 31 -20.70 -6.71 -3.61
CA ILE A 31 -20.21 -6.09 -2.37
C ILE A 31 -18.70 -6.23 -2.28
N LEU A 32 -18.19 -7.46 -2.40
CA LEU A 32 -16.78 -7.72 -2.12
C LEU A 32 -15.87 -7.22 -3.25
N THR A 33 -16.22 -7.49 -4.51
CA THR A 33 -15.44 -7.08 -5.67
C THR A 33 -15.25 -5.56 -5.78
N PRO A 34 -16.29 -4.70 -5.72
CA PRO A 34 -16.07 -3.25 -5.82
C PRO A 34 -15.27 -2.71 -4.63
N SER A 35 -15.53 -3.22 -3.43
CA SER A 35 -14.79 -2.84 -2.23
C SER A 35 -13.31 -3.21 -2.33
N ALA A 36 -13.00 -4.43 -2.79
CA ALA A 36 -11.63 -4.89 -3.01
C ALA A 36 -10.91 -4.06 -4.08
N ILE A 37 -11.58 -3.71 -5.17
CA ILE A 37 -11.02 -2.86 -6.23
C ILE A 37 -10.70 -1.45 -5.68
N LEU A 38 -11.59 -0.86 -4.90
CA LEU A 38 -11.36 0.45 -4.27
C LEU A 38 -10.17 0.42 -3.33
N ILE A 39 -10.09 -0.59 -2.46
CA ILE A 39 -8.96 -0.77 -1.54
C ILE A 39 -7.67 -0.94 -2.34
N LEU A 40 -7.65 -1.79 -3.37
CA LEU A 40 -6.47 -2.03 -4.18
C LEU A 40 -6.01 -0.75 -4.90
N LYS A 41 -6.93 0.02 -5.47
CA LYS A 41 -6.64 1.30 -6.11
C LYS A 41 -6.06 2.30 -5.11
N GLN A 42 -6.66 2.41 -3.92
CA GLN A 42 -6.19 3.32 -2.88
C GLN A 42 -4.79 2.92 -2.41
N THR A 43 -4.55 1.63 -2.19
CA THR A 43 -3.23 1.10 -1.82
C THR A 43 -2.19 1.39 -2.91
N ALA A 44 -2.53 1.23 -4.19
CA ALA A 44 -1.63 1.56 -5.30
C ALA A 44 -1.23 3.05 -5.30
N ILE A 45 -2.19 3.95 -5.04
CA ILE A 45 -1.91 5.40 -4.92
C ILE A 45 -0.96 5.68 -3.75
N TRP A 46 -1.18 5.04 -2.60
CA TRP A 46 -0.30 5.17 -1.44
C TRP A 46 1.12 4.66 -1.71
N ILE A 47 1.24 3.53 -2.42
CA ILE A 47 2.55 2.99 -2.83
C ILE A 47 3.27 3.99 -3.74
N LEU A 48 2.60 4.53 -4.76
CA LEU A 48 3.18 5.53 -5.65
C LEU A 48 3.60 6.80 -4.90
N TYR A 49 2.77 7.26 -3.96
CA TYR A 49 3.11 8.39 -3.10
C TYR A 49 4.36 8.12 -2.26
N LEU A 50 4.46 6.93 -1.67
CA LEU A 50 5.61 6.53 -0.86
C LEU A 50 6.88 6.49 -1.72
N VAL A 51 6.82 5.88 -2.90
CA VAL A 51 7.93 5.86 -3.85
C VAL A 51 8.38 7.27 -4.20
N LYS A 52 7.44 8.16 -4.56
CA LYS A 52 7.75 9.57 -4.85
C LYS A 52 8.42 10.27 -3.68
N ARG A 53 7.98 10.00 -2.45
CA ARG A 53 8.55 10.58 -1.23
C ARG A 53 9.98 10.09 -1.01
N VAL A 54 10.24 8.79 -1.18
CA VAL A 54 11.59 8.20 -1.11
C VAL A 54 12.52 8.86 -2.12
N PHE A 55 12.10 8.97 -3.39
CA PHE A 55 12.91 9.65 -4.41
C PHE A 55 13.18 11.11 -4.09
N THR A 56 12.19 11.83 -3.57
CA THR A 56 12.35 13.24 -3.20
C THR A 56 13.36 13.39 -2.07
N SER A 57 13.30 12.54 -1.03
CA SER A 57 14.27 12.53 0.06
C SER A 57 15.69 12.24 -0.43
N HIS A 58 15.86 11.25 -1.33
CA HIS A 58 17.18 10.96 -1.91
C HIS A 58 17.69 12.11 -2.77
N ARG A 59 16.81 12.78 -3.52
CA ARG A 59 17.16 13.97 -4.30
C ARG A 59 17.62 15.13 -3.40
N VAL A 60 17.02 15.31 -2.22
CA VAL A 60 17.47 16.31 -1.24
C VAL A 60 18.86 15.94 -0.71
N VAL A 61 19.10 14.67 -0.37
CA VAL A 61 20.43 14.21 0.07
C VAL A 61 21.48 14.43 -1.01
N LEU A 62 21.22 14.02 -2.26
CA LEU A 62 22.13 14.23 -3.38
C LEU A 62 22.39 15.71 -3.64
N ARG A 63 21.34 16.53 -3.61
CA ARG A 63 21.49 18.00 -3.73
C ARG A 63 22.35 18.56 -2.60
N ASN A 64 22.18 18.09 -1.37
CA ASN A 64 22.99 18.55 -0.25
C ASN A 64 24.45 18.09 -0.39
N LEU A 65 24.72 16.91 -0.94
CA LEU A 65 26.11 16.46 -1.18
C LEU A 65 26.84 17.31 -2.23
N THR A 66 26.13 17.85 -3.22
CA THR A 66 26.70 18.69 -4.27
C THR A 66 26.61 20.20 -3.99
N SER A 67 25.94 20.59 -2.91
CA SER A 67 25.82 22.00 -2.52
C SER A 67 27.02 22.43 -1.66
N PRO A 68 27.49 23.68 -1.79
CA PRO A 68 28.54 24.20 -0.93
C PRO A 68 28.13 24.15 0.55
N ARG A 69 29.04 23.75 1.44
CA ARG A 69 28.80 23.63 2.90
C ARG A 69 28.13 24.86 3.52
N LYS A 70 28.47 26.07 3.03
CA LYS A 70 27.88 27.35 3.45
C LYS A 70 26.36 27.45 3.27
N VAL A 71 25.80 26.76 2.27
CA VAL A 71 24.35 26.76 1.99
C VAL A 71 23.60 25.81 2.93
N ILE A 72 24.26 24.76 3.41
CA ILE A 72 23.68 23.70 4.24
C ILE A 72 23.77 24.07 5.73
N TYR A 73 24.89 24.65 6.15
CA TYR A 73 25.14 25.08 7.52
C TYR A 73 25.25 26.60 7.58
N ARG A 74 24.11 27.27 7.33
CA ARG A 74 24.01 28.73 7.34
C ARG A 74 24.34 29.36 8.71
N THR A 75 24.43 28.54 9.76
CA THR A 75 24.71 28.95 11.14
C THR A 75 26.18 28.80 11.56
N LEU A 76 27.07 28.33 10.67
CA LEU A 76 28.51 28.19 10.96
C LEU A 76 29.36 29.37 10.48
N GLU A 77 28.76 30.40 9.85
CA GLU A 77 29.48 31.57 9.36
C GLU A 77 29.71 32.68 10.41
N SER A 78 29.22 32.55 11.65
CA SER A 78 29.32 33.64 12.63
C SER A 78 30.60 33.68 13.48
N ASP A 79 31.47 32.67 13.42
CA ASP A 79 32.55 32.53 14.41
C ASP A 79 33.98 32.67 13.84
N ASP A 80 34.14 32.81 12.51
CA ASP A 80 35.46 32.92 11.85
C ASP A 80 35.81 34.37 11.40
N GLU A 81 35.06 35.39 11.84
CA GLU A 81 35.40 36.83 11.67
C GLU A 81 35.97 37.48 12.95
N ALA A 82 36.75 36.72 13.73
CA ALA A 82 37.48 37.23 14.91
C ALA A 82 38.99 37.31 14.68
#